data_AF-A0AAA9S680-F1
#
_entry.id   AF-A0AAA9S680-F1
#
_cell.length_a   1.000
_cell.length_b   1.000
_cell.length_c   1.000
_cell.angle_alpha   90.00
_cell.angle_beta   90.00
_cell.angle_gamma   90.00
#
_symmetry.space_group_name_H-M   'P 1'
#
loop_
_entity.id
_entity.type
_entity.pdbx_description
1 polymer ?
#
loop_
_entity_poly.entity_id
_entity_poly.type
_entity_poly.pdbx_seq_one_letter_code
_entity_poly.pdbx_strand_id
1 'polypeptide(L)'
;MTGGWIVVPACQTSLSITNSQSLLKLMSIKSVMPSNHLILCRPLLLLRNLYAGQEATVRTGHGTTNWFQIRKGVHQGCILSPCLFNLYAEYIILNAGLDEAQAGIKIAGRKINNLRYADNTTLIAESEELKSLLIKVKENSEKVKTQHSEN
;
A
#
# COMPACT_ATOMS: atom_id res chain seq x y z
N MET A 1 -28.82 -2.65 8.92
CA MET A 1 -27.73 -1.98 8.16
C MET A 1 -26.97 -1.08 9.12
N THR A 2 -26.03 -1.64 9.86
CA THR A 2 -25.10 -0.88 10.70
C THR A 2 -23.72 -1.03 10.07
N GLY A 3 -23.23 0.05 9.47
CA GLY A 3 -21.87 0.12 8.96
C GLY A 3 -20.92 -0.13 10.13
N GLY A 4 -20.35 -1.32 10.18
CA GLY A 4 -19.30 -1.67 11.11
C GLY A 4 -18.07 -0.86 10.73
N TRP A 5 -17.87 0.28 11.39
CA TRP A 5 -16.61 0.99 11.36
C TRP A 5 -15.53 0.02 11.83
N ILE A 6 -14.63 -0.40 10.94
CA ILE A 6 -13.39 -1.07 11.31
C ILE A 6 -12.52 0.02 11.95
N VAL A 7 -12.81 0.34 13.21
CA VAL A 7 -11.92 1.13 14.05
C VAL A 7 -10.87 0.15 14.56
N VAL A 8 -9.74 0.08 13.86
CA VAL A 8 -8.49 -0.32 14.52
C VAL A 8 -8.19 0.83 15.48
N PRO A 9 -8.33 0.66 16.81
CA PRO A 9 -8.11 1.77 17.70
C PRO A 9 -6.68 2.27 17.53
N ALA A 10 -6.55 3.52 17.12
CA ALA A 10 -5.35 4.32 17.30
C ALA A 10 -5.14 4.47 18.82
N CYS A 11 -4.49 3.48 19.42
CA CYS A 11 -3.91 3.65 20.74
C CYS A 11 -2.59 4.39 20.54
N GLN A 12 -2.58 5.68 20.84
CA GLN A 12 -1.33 6.38 21.09
C GLN A 12 -0.55 5.60 22.17
N THR A 13 0.74 5.38 21.88
CA THR A 13 1.78 4.95 22.82
C THR A 13 1.59 3.59 23.54
N SER A 14 1.56 2.50 22.77
CA SER A 14 2.44 1.36 23.04
C SER A 14 2.31 0.35 21.91
N LEU A 15 3.44 0.08 21.27
CA LEU A 15 3.63 -1.01 20.32
C LEU A 15 3.34 -2.35 21.03
N SER A 16 2.11 -2.85 20.97
CA SER A 16 1.79 -4.21 21.40
C SER A 16 0.96 -4.92 20.33
N ILE A 17 1.50 -4.95 19.11
CA ILE A 17 1.33 -6.15 18.29
C ILE A 17 2.11 -7.22 19.05
N THR A 18 1.43 -8.23 19.59
CA THR A 18 2.08 -9.39 20.24
C THR A 18 2.88 -10.14 19.19
N ASN A 19 4.08 -9.64 18.91
CA ASN A 19 4.97 -10.13 17.88
C ASN A 19 6.11 -10.92 18.51
N SER A 20 5.76 -11.94 19.31
CA SER A 20 6.76 -12.81 19.92
C SER A 20 7.56 -13.59 18.85
N GLN A 21 7.01 -13.77 17.64
CA GLN A 21 7.67 -14.55 16.58
C GLN A 21 8.56 -13.72 15.62
N SER A 22 8.29 -12.44 15.34
CA SER A 22 9.18 -11.67 14.44
C SER A 22 10.40 -11.07 15.13
N LEU A 23 10.35 -10.85 16.46
CA LEU A 23 11.54 -10.47 17.23
C LEU A 23 12.62 -11.56 17.18
N LEU A 24 12.22 -12.83 17.25
CA LEU A 24 13.12 -13.99 17.07
C LEU A 24 13.75 -14.03 15.67
N LYS A 25 13.03 -13.65 14.62
CA LYS A 25 13.57 -13.57 13.24
C LYS A 25 14.55 -12.41 13.04
N LEU A 26 14.33 -11.27 13.72
CA LEU A 26 15.24 -10.11 13.66
C LEU A 26 16.60 -10.39 14.29
N MET A 27 16.66 -11.21 15.35
CA MET A 27 17.93 -11.57 16.00
C MET A 27 18.84 -12.41 15.09
N SER A 28 18.28 -13.30 14.25
CA SER A 28 19.06 -14.11 13.31
C SER A 28 19.66 -13.32 12.15
N ILE A 29 19.04 -12.21 11.74
CA ILE A 29 19.48 -11.43 10.56
C ILE A 29 20.72 -10.58 10.85
N LYS A 30 20.99 -10.21 12.11
CA LYS A 30 22.20 -9.45 12.48
C LYS A 30 23.51 -10.23 12.28
N SER A 31 23.45 -11.56 12.25
CA SER A 31 24.64 -12.42 12.22
C SER A 31 25.19 -12.71 10.81
N VAL A 32 24.50 -12.29 9.75
CA VAL A 32 24.78 -12.77 8.38
C VAL A 32 24.94 -11.59 7.42
N MET A 33 26.21 -11.20 7.19
CA MET A 33 26.81 -10.66 5.93
C MET A 33 27.45 -9.24 5.94
N PRO A 34 28.63 -9.08 5.30
CA PRO A 34 29.33 -7.80 5.10
C PRO A 34 29.07 -7.13 3.73
N SER A 35 29.26 -5.80 3.72
CA SER A 35 29.60 -4.87 2.60
C SER A 35 28.59 -4.52 1.47
N ASN A 36 28.30 -3.21 1.42
CA ASN A 36 27.81 -2.29 0.36
C ASN A 36 26.60 -2.66 -0.52
N HIS A 37 26.45 -3.89 -1.02
CA HIS A 37 25.25 -4.34 -1.75
C HIS A 37 24.03 -4.51 -0.81
N LEU A 38 24.29 -4.56 0.51
CA LEU A 38 23.28 -4.70 1.56
C LEU A 38 22.41 -3.45 1.80
N ILE A 39 22.84 -2.26 1.39
CA ILE A 39 22.11 -1.02 1.71
C ILE A 39 20.74 -1.01 1.01
N LEU A 40 20.67 -1.48 -0.24
CA LEU A 40 19.41 -1.55 -0.99
C LEU A 40 18.55 -2.75 -0.58
N CYS A 41 19.15 -3.89 -0.23
CA CYS A 41 18.41 -5.11 0.10
C CYS A 41 17.82 -5.11 1.52
N ARG A 42 18.44 -4.37 2.47
CA ARG A 42 17.99 -4.33 3.87
C ARG A 42 16.55 -3.81 4.03
N PRO A 43 16.14 -2.69 3.42
CA PRO A 43 14.76 -2.21 3.48
C PRO A 43 13.75 -3.22 2.91
N LEU A 44 14.09 -3.86 1.79
CA LEU A 44 13.22 -4.85 1.14
C LEU A 44 13.03 -6.10 2.01
N LEU A 45 14.11 -6.58 2.65
CA LEU A 45 14.03 -7.72 3.57
C LEU A 45 13.21 -7.38 4.81
N LEU A 46 13.40 -6.18 5.38
CA LEU A 46 12.61 -5.72 6.52
C LEU A 46 11.13 -5.65 6.15
N LEU A 47 10.81 -5.08 4.98
CA LEU A 47 9.43 -4.98 4.50
C LEU A 47 8.81 -6.37 4.28
N ARG A 48 9.54 -7.30 3.66
CA ARG A 48 9.09 -8.69 3.50
C ARG A 48 8.79 -9.35 4.85
N ASN A 49 9.67 -9.16 5.83
CA ASN A 49 9.47 -9.72 7.17
C ASN A 49 8.31 -9.06 7.92
N LEU A 50 8.05 -7.77 7.68
CA LEU A 50 6.91 -7.08 8.27
C LEU A 50 5.59 -7.60 7.71
N TYR A 51 5.49 -7.88 6.41
CA TYR A 51 4.23 -8.21 5.73
C TYR A 51 4.02 -9.71 5.43
N ALA A 52 5.01 -10.59 5.64
CA ALA A 52 4.86 -12.02 5.39
C ALA A 52 4.14 -12.75 6.54
N GLY A 53 3.14 -13.57 6.20
CA GLY A 53 2.49 -14.50 7.12
C GLY A 53 1.75 -13.83 8.28
N GLN A 54 1.09 -12.71 8.01
CA GLN A 54 0.43 -11.92 9.04
C GLN A 54 -0.93 -12.45 9.43
N GLU A 55 -1.22 -12.41 10.72
CA GLU A 55 -2.54 -12.69 11.26
C GLU A 55 -3.07 -11.49 12.05
N ALA A 56 -4.38 -11.29 11.99
CA ALA A 56 -5.08 -10.29 12.77
C ALA A 56 -6.32 -10.90 13.43
N THR A 57 -6.81 -10.22 14.45
CA THR A 57 -8.10 -10.47 15.08
C THR A 57 -8.80 -9.13 15.32
N VAL A 58 -10.13 -9.14 15.37
CA VAL A 58 -10.94 -7.95 15.64
C VAL A 58 -11.42 -8.00 17.09
N ARG A 59 -11.12 -6.94 17.86
CA ARG A 59 -11.67 -6.76 19.20
C ARG A 59 -12.96 -5.95 19.11
N THR A 60 -14.06 -6.54 19.55
CA THR A 60 -15.40 -5.93 19.58
C THR A 60 -15.88 -5.76 21.02
N GLY A 61 -16.98 -5.05 21.24
CA GLY A 61 -17.61 -4.97 22.57
C GLY A 61 -18.09 -6.33 23.13
N HIS A 62 -18.24 -7.34 22.27
CA HIS A 62 -18.73 -8.68 22.63
C HIS A 62 -17.59 -9.70 22.78
N GLY A 63 -16.33 -9.28 22.67
CA GLY A 63 -15.16 -10.14 22.71
C GLY A 63 -14.26 -10.02 21.48
N THR A 64 -13.27 -10.91 21.40
CA THR A 64 -12.25 -10.94 20.35
C THR A 64 -12.57 -12.05 19.36
N THR A 65 -12.45 -11.80 18.07
CA THR A 65 -12.69 -12.82 17.03
C THR A 65 -11.56 -13.84 16.96
N ASN A 66 -11.76 -14.90 16.18
CA ASN A 66 -10.65 -15.79 15.80
C ASN A 66 -9.61 -15.04 14.97
N TRP A 67 -8.39 -15.56 14.98
CA TRP A 67 -7.31 -15.09 14.12
C TRP A 67 -7.60 -15.39 12.65
N PHE A 68 -7.25 -14.47 11.77
CA PHE A 68 -7.35 -14.63 10.33
C PHE A 68 -6.14 -14.02 9.63
N GLN A 69 -5.78 -14.57 8.47
CA GLN A 69 -4.61 -14.14 7.71
C GLN A 69 -4.88 -12.84 6.94
N ILE A 70 -3.96 -11.87 7.04
CA ILE A 70 -3.99 -10.64 6.24
C ILE A 70 -3.34 -10.93 4.89
N ARG A 71 -4.14 -10.96 3.82
CA ARG A 71 -3.65 -11.22 2.45
C ARG A 71 -3.30 -9.96 1.67
N LYS A 72 -3.98 -8.85 1.95
CA LYS A 72 -3.85 -7.59 1.19
C LYS A 72 -4.02 -6.40 2.13
N GLY A 73 -3.32 -5.31 1.81
CA GLY A 73 -3.43 -4.04 2.52
C GLY A 73 -2.14 -3.60 3.21
N VAL A 74 -2.18 -2.40 3.76
CA VAL A 74 -1.11 -1.81 4.57
C VAL A 74 -1.56 -1.68 6.03
N HIS A 75 -0.64 -1.48 6.97
CA HIS A 75 -0.96 -1.40 8.38
C HIS A 75 -1.52 -0.02 8.73
N GLN A 76 -2.77 0.01 9.15
CA GLN A 76 -3.35 1.26 9.65
C GLN A 76 -2.59 1.72 10.90
N GLY A 77 -2.14 2.98 10.91
CA GLY A 77 -1.35 3.55 12.00
C GLY A 77 0.17 3.28 11.93
N CYS A 78 0.65 2.49 10.95
CA CYS A 78 2.08 2.32 10.73
C CYS A 78 2.65 3.51 9.96
N ILE A 79 3.78 4.04 10.43
CA ILE A 79 4.46 5.20 9.83
C ILE A 79 4.93 4.97 8.38
N LEU A 80 5.20 3.71 8.00
CA LEU A 80 5.62 3.35 6.64
C LEU A 80 4.45 3.15 5.68
N SER A 81 3.24 2.93 6.19
CA SER A 81 2.08 2.59 5.37
C SER A 81 1.67 3.69 4.38
N PRO A 82 1.73 4.99 4.73
CA PRO A 82 1.52 6.07 3.76
C PRO A 82 2.51 6.03 2.60
N CYS A 83 3.80 5.78 2.87
CA CYS A 83 4.83 5.70 1.82
C CYS A 83 4.61 4.51 0.89
N LEU A 84 4.26 3.34 1.44
CA LEU A 84 3.97 2.13 0.67
C LEU A 84 2.73 2.31 -0.21
N PHE A 85 1.68 2.95 0.34
CA PHE A 85 0.47 3.25 -0.42
C PHE A 85 0.77 4.22 -1.58
N ASN A 86 1.53 5.29 -1.33
CA ASN A 86 1.91 6.23 -2.38
C ASN A 86 2.75 5.58 -3.47
N LEU A 87 3.70 4.71 -3.11
CA LEU A 87 4.51 3.96 -4.09
C LEU A 87 3.64 3.04 -4.96
N TYR A 88 2.65 2.38 -4.35
CA TYR A 88 1.68 1.56 -5.08
C TYR A 88 0.81 2.37 -6.04
N ALA A 89 0.30 3.52 -5.58
CA ALA A 89 -0.49 4.42 -6.42
C ALA A 89 0.35 4.99 -7.58
N GLU A 90 1.60 5.37 -7.32
CA GLU A 90 2.56 5.81 -8.33
C GLU A 90 2.78 4.74 -9.39
N TYR A 91 3.02 3.49 -8.97
CA TYR A 91 3.18 2.38 -9.89
C TYR A 91 1.99 2.21 -10.83
N ILE A 92 0.75 2.34 -10.35
CA ILE A 92 -0.44 2.25 -11.20
C ILE A 92 -0.48 3.41 -12.21
N ILE A 93 -0.21 4.63 -11.76
CA ILE A 93 -0.28 5.84 -12.60
C ILE A 93 0.78 5.84 -13.68
N LEU A 94 2.02 5.44 -13.34
CA LEU A 94 3.12 5.29 -14.30
C LEU A 94 2.78 4.25 -15.37
N ASN A 95 2.29 3.07 -14.97
CA ASN A 95 1.91 2.01 -15.92
C ASN A 95 0.66 2.36 -16.74
N ALA A 96 -0.18 3.28 -16.27
CA ALA A 96 -1.29 3.82 -17.05
C ALA A 96 -0.85 4.85 -18.10
N GLY A 97 0.43 5.23 -18.15
CA GLY A 97 0.99 6.12 -19.18
C GLY A 97 0.38 7.53 -19.12
N LEU A 98 0.06 8.02 -17.93
CA LEU A 98 -0.55 9.34 -17.77
C LEU A 98 0.42 10.46 -18.14
N ASP A 99 1.71 10.31 -17.84
CA ASP A 99 2.72 11.32 -18.14
C ASP A 99 2.88 11.52 -19.66
N GLU A 100 2.70 10.46 -20.44
CA GLU A 100 2.81 10.45 -21.90
C GLU A 100 1.53 10.91 -22.62
N ALA A 101 0.38 10.93 -21.93
CA ALA A 101 -0.87 11.35 -22.54
C ALA A 101 -0.79 12.81 -23.04
N GLN A 102 -1.56 13.20 -24.05
CA GLN A 102 -1.71 14.64 -24.38
C GLN A 102 -2.73 15.34 -23.47
N ALA A 103 -3.57 14.53 -22.83
CA ALA A 103 -4.67 14.95 -21.97
C ALA A 103 -4.23 15.66 -20.68
N GLY A 104 -4.96 16.70 -20.30
CA GLY A 104 -4.80 17.47 -19.07
C GLY A 104 -4.74 18.98 -19.29
N ILE A 105 -4.54 19.73 -18.20
CA ILE A 105 -4.39 21.19 -18.23
C ILE A 105 -2.91 21.57 -18.16
N LYS A 106 -2.50 22.61 -18.88
CA LYS A 106 -1.13 23.16 -18.78
C LYS A 106 -1.10 24.29 -17.75
N ILE A 107 -0.32 24.12 -16.69
CA ILE A 107 -0.04 25.16 -15.69
C ILE A 107 1.47 25.40 -15.65
N ALA A 108 1.90 26.65 -15.84
CA ALA A 108 3.31 27.03 -15.85
C ALA A 108 4.20 26.15 -16.77
N GLY A 109 3.67 25.79 -17.96
CA GLY A 109 4.35 24.93 -18.92
C GLY A 109 4.39 23.44 -18.57
N ARG A 110 3.85 23.03 -17.41
CA ARG A 110 3.73 21.63 -16.99
C ARG A 110 2.31 21.13 -17.25
N LYS A 111 2.20 19.91 -17.76
CA LYS A 111 0.91 19.24 -17.94
C LYS A 111 0.48 18.59 -16.63
N ILE A 112 -0.73 18.86 -16.20
CA ILE A 112 -1.36 18.27 -15.01
C ILE A 112 -2.63 17.57 -15.46
N ASN A 113 -2.68 16.25 -15.27
CA ASN A 113 -3.83 15.42 -15.61
C ASN A 113 -4.34 14.57 -14.44
N ASN A 114 -3.63 14.59 -13.32
CA ASN A 114 -4.04 13.92 -12.10
C ASN A 114 -3.64 14.72 -10.87
N LEU A 115 -4.51 14.70 -9.87
CA LEU A 115 -4.25 15.16 -8.52
C LEU A 115 -4.53 13.99 -7.58
N ARG A 116 -3.64 13.76 -6.62
CA ARG A 116 -3.71 12.60 -5.73
C ARG A 116 -3.60 13.04 -4.29
N TYR A 117 -4.54 12.57 -3.47
CA TYR A 117 -4.53 12.80 -2.03
C TYR A 117 -5.05 11.58 -1.30
N ALA A 118 -4.17 10.99 -0.47
CA ALA A 118 -4.42 9.69 0.14
C ALA A 118 -4.90 8.69 -0.93
N ASP A 119 -6.03 8.04 -0.71
CA ASP A 119 -6.66 7.08 -1.63
C ASP A 119 -7.39 7.71 -2.82
N ASN A 120 -7.61 9.03 -2.81
CA ASN A 120 -8.34 9.72 -3.86
C ASN A 120 -7.41 10.12 -5.02
N THR A 121 -7.85 9.81 -6.25
CA THR A 121 -7.23 10.30 -7.48
C THR A 121 -8.28 11.05 -8.31
N THR A 122 -8.00 12.30 -8.62
CA THR A 122 -8.82 13.14 -9.49
C THR A 122 -8.14 13.26 -10.85
N LEU A 123 -8.81 12.83 -11.91
CA LEU A 123 -8.31 12.99 -13.28
C LEU A 123 -8.85 14.28 -13.90
N ILE A 124 -8.02 14.93 -14.71
CA ILE A 124 -8.32 16.20 -15.39
C ILE A 124 -7.99 16.01 -16.86
N ALA A 125 -8.98 16.17 -17.73
CA ALA A 125 -8.87 16.07 -19.19
C ALA A 125 -10.17 16.57 -19.86
N GLU A 126 -10.16 16.73 -21.18
CA GLU A 126 -11.40 16.95 -21.95
C GLU A 126 -12.26 15.67 -22.00
N SER A 127 -13.56 15.79 -22.30
CA SER A 127 -14.55 14.70 -22.16
C SER A 127 -14.12 13.36 -22.79
N GLU A 128 -13.64 13.36 -24.03
CA GLU A 128 -13.24 12.11 -24.71
C GLU A 128 -11.92 11.56 -24.18
N GLU A 129 -10.96 12.45 -23.90
CA GLU A 129 -9.68 12.08 -23.32
C GLU A 129 -9.84 11.50 -21.91
N LEU A 130 -10.76 12.04 -21.12
CA LEU A 130 -11.05 11.60 -19.75
C LEU A 130 -11.51 10.13 -19.73
N LYS A 131 -12.38 9.73 -20.66
CA LYS A 131 -12.80 8.33 -20.81
C LYS A 131 -11.59 7.43 -21.07
N SER A 132 -10.69 7.85 -21.96
CA SER A 132 -9.48 7.07 -22.28
C SER A 132 -8.55 6.93 -21.07
N LEU A 133 -8.33 8.00 -20.30
CA LEU A 133 -7.52 7.96 -19.09
C LEU A 133 -8.14 7.07 -18.01
N LEU A 134 -9.46 7.16 -17.84
CA LEU A 134 -10.19 6.35 -16.87
C LEU A 134 -10.06 4.85 -17.16
N ILE A 135 -10.20 4.46 -18.43
CA ILE A 135 -10.02 3.06 -18.86
C ILE A 135 -8.59 2.60 -18.56
N LYS A 136 -7.57 3.37 -18.94
CA LYS A 136 -6.16 3.02 -18.68
C LYS A 136 -5.85 2.85 -17.19
N VAL A 137 -6.32 3.76 -16.34
CA VAL A 137 -6.12 3.68 -14.88
C VAL A 137 -6.85 2.47 -14.31
N LYS A 138 -8.09 2.22 -14.73
CA LYS A 138 -8.89 1.07 -14.27
C LYS A 138 -8.20 -0.25 -14.62
N GLU A 139 -7.83 -0.45 -15.88
CA GLU A 139 -7.16 -1.68 -16.34
C GLU A 139 -5.86 -1.95 -15.60
N ASN A 140 -5.02 -0.92 -15.40
CA ASN A 140 -3.77 -1.08 -14.66
C ASN A 140 -4.02 -1.36 -13.17
N SER A 141 -5.03 -0.75 -12.56
CA SER A 141 -5.40 -1.06 -11.17
C SER A 141 -5.89 -2.50 -10.99
N GLU A 142 -6.57 -3.06 -11.99
CA GLU A 142 -7.08 -4.44 -11.97
C GLU A 142 -5.96 -5.47 -12.17
N LYS A 143 -5.02 -5.21 -13.08
CA LYS A 143 -3.82 -6.04 -13.28
C LYS A 143 -3.02 -6.23 -11.99
N VAL A 144 -2.91 -5.18 -11.17
CA VAL A 144 -2.15 -5.25 -9.92
C VAL A 144 -2.93 -5.98 -8.82
N LYS A 145 -4.26 -5.96 -8.86
CA LYS A 145 -5.10 -6.71 -7.91
C LYS A 145 -5.06 -8.23 -8.12
N THR A 146 -4.77 -8.72 -9.32
CA THR A 146 -4.87 -10.14 -9.70
C THR A 146 -3.56 -10.93 -9.60
N GLN A 147 -2.41 -10.29 -9.38
CA GLN A 147 -1.09 -10.92 -9.43
C GLN A 147 -0.68 -11.78 -8.21
N HIS A 148 -1.59 -12.20 -7.32
CA HIS A 148 -1.24 -13.05 -6.16
C HIS A 148 -2.30 -14.14 -5.81
N SER A 149 -3.11 -14.54 -6.79
CA SER A 149 -4.10 -15.62 -6.63
C SER A 149 -3.71 -16.93 -7.34
N GLU A 150 -2.44 -17.12 -7.67
CA GLU A 150 -1.91 -18.42 -8.10
C GLU A 150 -0.75 -18.80 -7.19
N ASN A 151 -1.10 -19.54 -6.12
CA ASN A 151 -0.31 -20.58 -5.45
C ASN A 151 -1.10 -21.10 -4.23
#